data_AF-A0A0G2H700-F1
#
_entry.id   AF-A0A0G2H700-F1
#
_cell.length_a   1.000
_cell.length_b   1.000
_cell.length_c   1.000
_cell.angle_alpha   90.00
_cell.angle_beta   90.00
_cell.angle_gamma   90.00
#
_symmetry.space_group_name_H-M   'P 1'
#
loop_
_entity.id
_entity.type
_entity.pdbx_description
1 polymer ?
#
loop_
_entity_poly.entity_id
_entity_poly.type
_entity_poly.pdbx_seq_one_letter_code
_entity_poly.pdbx_strand_id
1 'polypeptide(L)'
;MSKIESVLTDKAPKPLPQFSQAIKYNGLVYCSGNIGLDPATFVAVEGTVKDRTRQALKNLEAVLEASGSSKRNVLKVNIFITTMDDFATMNEAYDEFFSFEPKPQISGVPHGLDLFDLRSPAQATSPTAANPPASTRPPPLSLPARDPAASTFSHLFATGKAYLTFYKTGFKQIYTNTRLVWSLGSASGIPPDTPAPAGQPAEPPTLRPAATTRSTELLKRRWLHDVRRLPLFALMFVICGEFTPLVVLALPGVVPLTCRIPRQTEKLRRATEARRRASSARIQGKTHRTGASGGPVPSRAEVTAHVARSLNLISPLWDRLPLPDGLVSLLASRRVRAHVAYLDRDGHLLSQAGGVPALEDDEVALACEDRGLPVVDRSAAALRESLGRWAALASGPDGVGGNAGGPWSPAAVARRETLVVSLLAAQKWPLERQELEALASKIEW
;
A
#
# COMPACT_ATOMS: atom_id res chain seq x y z
N MET A 1 0.47 52.27 29.32
CA MET A 1 0.70 51.28 28.23
C MET A 1 1.63 50.22 28.78
N SER A 2 1.30 48.94 28.61
CA SER A 2 2.23 47.87 28.96
C SER A 2 3.44 47.89 28.05
N LYS A 3 4.63 47.81 28.65
CA LYS A 3 5.90 47.79 27.94
C LYS A 3 6.16 46.39 27.41
N ILE A 4 6.66 46.30 26.18
CA ILE A 4 7.18 45.06 25.60
C ILE A 4 8.59 44.84 26.17
N GLU A 5 8.83 43.69 26.80
CA GLU A 5 10.13 43.36 27.41
C GLU A 5 10.69 42.07 26.81
N SER A 6 11.92 42.11 26.29
CA SER A 6 12.61 40.91 25.81
C SER A 6 13.20 40.09 26.96
N VAL A 7 13.14 38.77 26.83
CA VAL A 7 13.77 37.81 27.74
C VAL A 7 15.01 37.24 27.08
N LEU A 8 16.11 37.18 27.83
CA LEU A 8 17.38 36.57 27.42
C LEU A 8 17.98 35.78 28.58
N THR A 9 18.44 34.56 28.30
CA THR A 9 19.15 33.69 29.25
C THR A 9 20.28 32.94 28.55
N ASP A 10 21.39 32.74 29.26
CA ASP A 10 22.51 31.93 28.79
C ASP A 10 22.29 30.43 29.00
N LYS A 11 21.20 30.04 29.68
CA LYS A 11 20.83 28.63 29.92
C LYS A 11 20.03 27.99 28.79
N ALA A 12 19.71 28.75 27.74
CA ALA A 12 19.06 28.29 26.53
C ALA A 12 19.83 28.82 25.30
N PRO A 13 19.72 28.17 24.12
CA PRO A 13 20.42 28.62 22.92
C PRO A 13 20.15 30.11 22.64
N LYS A 14 21.22 30.88 22.42
CA LYS A 14 21.11 32.31 22.09
C LYS A 14 20.28 32.50 20.82
N PRO A 15 19.38 33.50 20.79
CA PRO A 15 18.55 33.73 19.62
C PRO A 15 19.39 34.33 18.47
N LEU A 16 18.94 34.14 17.23
CA LEU A 16 19.52 34.87 16.10
C LEU A 16 19.07 36.34 16.14
N PRO A 17 19.77 37.28 15.48
CA PRO A 17 19.44 38.72 15.54
C PRO A 17 18.01 39.09 15.12
N GLN A 18 17.31 38.20 14.40
CA GLN A 18 15.97 38.43 13.87
C GLN A 18 14.85 38.23 14.91
N PHE A 19 15.12 37.61 16.06
CA PHE A 19 14.09 37.34 17.07
C PHE A 19 14.65 37.31 18.50
N SER A 20 13.78 37.35 19.52
CA SER A 20 14.13 37.18 20.94
C SER A 20 13.76 35.78 21.44
N GLN A 21 14.41 35.26 22.50
CA GLN A 21 14.04 33.97 23.09
C GLN A 21 12.58 33.97 23.59
N ALA A 22 12.16 35.05 24.24
CA ALA A 22 10.76 35.33 24.53
C ALA A 22 10.50 36.84 24.64
N ILE A 23 9.23 37.21 24.57
CA ILE A 23 8.73 38.56 24.82
C ILE A 23 7.67 38.52 25.91
N LYS A 24 7.75 39.42 26.89
CA LYS A 24 6.71 39.65 27.90
C LYS A 24 5.84 40.83 27.51
N TYR A 25 4.53 40.65 27.59
CA TYR A 25 3.55 41.71 27.35
C TYR A 25 2.25 41.41 28.09
N ASN A 26 1.76 42.37 28.89
CA ASN A 26 0.49 42.25 29.64
C ASN A 26 0.37 40.98 30.51
N GLY A 27 1.44 40.62 31.21
CA GLY A 27 1.45 39.42 32.06
C GLY A 27 1.50 38.08 31.29
N LEU A 28 1.58 38.11 29.96
CA LEU A 28 1.82 36.94 29.12
C LEU A 28 3.27 36.89 28.66
N VAL A 29 3.77 35.68 28.49
CA VAL A 29 5.12 35.40 27.95
C VAL A 29 4.95 34.65 26.64
N TYR A 30 5.43 35.25 25.55
CA TYR A 30 5.44 34.66 24.21
C TYR A 30 6.84 34.09 23.95
N CYS A 31 6.97 32.77 24.06
CA CYS A 31 8.23 32.07 23.83
C CYS A 31 8.43 31.76 22.34
N SER A 32 9.65 31.96 21.87
CA SER A 32 10.09 31.50 20.54
C SER A 32 10.25 29.98 20.50
N GLY A 33 10.41 29.43 19.29
CA GLY A 33 10.62 28.00 19.09
C GLY A 33 11.89 27.51 19.79
N ASN A 34 11.74 26.47 20.61
CA ASN A 34 12.86 25.79 21.26
C ASN A 34 13.11 24.45 20.59
N ILE A 35 14.37 24.17 20.28
CA ILE A 35 14.82 22.93 19.65
C ILE A 35 15.84 22.23 20.55
N GLY A 36 16.09 20.94 20.29
CA GLY A 36 16.97 20.09 21.09
C GLY A 36 18.46 20.38 20.91
N LEU A 37 18.86 21.66 20.98
CA LEU A 37 20.25 22.09 20.99
C LEU A 37 20.78 22.17 22.42
N ASP A 38 22.03 21.81 22.61
CA ASP A 38 22.77 22.12 23.83
C ASP A 38 23.16 23.62 23.82
N PRO A 39 22.81 24.41 24.85
CA PRO A 39 23.11 25.84 24.91
C PRO A 39 24.61 26.16 24.94
N ALA A 40 25.46 25.24 25.43
CA ALA A 40 26.91 25.42 25.51
C ALA A 40 27.61 25.16 24.17
N THR A 41 27.18 24.10 23.46
CA THR A 41 27.84 23.67 22.21
C THR A 41 27.18 24.20 20.96
N PHE A 42 25.91 24.63 21.05
CA PHE A 42 25.08 25.00 19.90
C PHE A 42 24.85 23.85 18.89
N VAL A 43 25.11 22.60 19.31
CA VAL A 43 24.88 21.39 18.51
C VAL A 43 23.65 20.66 19.04
N ALA A 44 22.94 19.96 18.16
CA ALA A 44 21.82 19.12 18.55
C ALA A 44 22.31 17.99 19.46
N VAL A 45 21.60 17.73 20.55
CA VAL A 45 21.96 16.63 21.44
C VAL A 45 21.89 15.29 20.70
N GLU A 46 22.88 14.44 20.96
CA GLU A 46 22.91 13.07 20.45
C GLU A 46 21.80 12.23 21.10
N GLY A 47 21.40 11.16 20.42
CA GLY A 47 20.37 10.24 20.90
C GLY A 47 19.05 10.35 20.14
N THR A 48 17.98 9.90 20.79
CA THR A 48 16.66 9.68 20.19
C THR A 48 15.86 10.98 20.07
N VAL A 49 14.72 10.91 19.38
CA VAL A 49 13.69 11.96 19.38
C VAL A 49 13.30 12.35 20.80
N LYS A 50 13.21 11.38 21.71
CA LYS A 50 12.89 11.62 23.11
C LYS A 50 13.92 12.51 23.77
N ASP A 51 15.21 12.25 23.54
CA ASP A 51 16.31 13.00 24.13
C ASP A 51 16.37 14.44 23.59
N ARG A 52 16.17 14.61 22.29
CA ARG A 52 16.05 15.93 21.66
C ARG A 52 14.82 16.70 22.14
N THR A 53 13.68 16.02 22.32
CA THR A 53 12.46 16.61 22.87
C THR A 53 12.67 17.05 24.32
N ARG A 54 13.29 16.21 25.15
CA ARG A 54 13.67 16.58 26.52
C ARG A 54 14.56 17.81 26.54
N GLN A 55 15.55 17.89 25.66
CA GLN A 55 16.41 19.06 25.58
C GLN A 55 15.65 20.32 25.14
N ALA A 56 14.77 20.21 24.15
CA ALA A 56 13.93 21.33 23.71
C ALA A 56 13.03 21.86 24.84
N LEU A 57 12.43 20.95 25.63
CA LEU A 57 11.61 21.29 26.78
C LEU A 57 12.44 21.90 27.94
N LYS A 58 13.67 21.42 28.17
CA LYS A 58 14.60 22.03 29.13
C LYS A 58 15.00 23.45 28.71
N ASN A 59 15.27 23.67 27.43
CA ASN A 59 15.56 25.00 26.90
C ASN A 59 14.36 25.94 27.10
N LEU A 60 13.13 25.44 26.84
CA LEU A 60 11.90 26.19 27.11
C LEU A 60 11.72 26.52 28.60
N GLU A 61 12.01 25.57 29.50
CA GLU A 61 11.96 25.78 30.95
C GLU A 61 12.91 26.91 31.38
N ALA A 62 14.14 26.91 30.89
CA ALA A 62 15.12 27.95 31.18
C ALA A 62 14.67 29.35 30.71
N VAL A 63 14.00 29.43 29.54
CA VAL A 63 13.43 30.70 29.03
C VAL A 63 12.24 31.15 29.89
N LEU A 64 11.38 30.22 30.32
CA LEU A 64 10.25 30.52 31.20
C LEU A 64 10.73 31.01 32.57
N GLU A 65 11.72 30.36 33.17
CA GLU A 65 12.31 30.78 34.44
C GLU A 65 12.92 32.19 34.34
N ALA A 66 13.68 32.46 33.28
CA ALA A 66 14.27 33.79 33.03
C ALA A 66 13.21 34.89 32.81
N SER A 67 12.00 34.51 32.39
CA SER A 67 10.87 35.44 32.25
C SER A 67 10.14 35.73 33.57
N GLY A 68 10.49 35.03 34.66
CA GLY A 68 9.76 35.06 35.93
C GLY A 68 8.51 34.17 35.95
N SER A 69 8.42 33.22 35.02
CA SER A 69 7.33 32.25 34.90
C SER A 69 7.82 30.83 35.23
N SER A 70 7.00 29.82 34.95
CA SER A 70 7.38 28.41 35.11
C SER A 70 6.58 27.52 34.14
N LYS A 71 7.00 26.27 33.96
CA LYS A 71 6.25 25.28 33.16
C LYS A 71 4.80 25.10 33.63
N ARG A 72 4.49 25.36 34.92
CA ARG A 72 3.12 25.29 35.47
C ARG A 72 2.19 26.37 34.94
N ASN A 73 2.74 27.47 34.43
CA ASN A 73 1.96 28.60 33.91
C ASN A 73 1.83 28.56 32.38
N VAL A 74 2.19 27.44 31.74
CA VAL A 74 2.11 27.29 30.29
C VAL A 74 0.67 27.05 29.89
N LEU A 75 0.07 28.03 29.21
CA LEU A 75 -1.32 27.94 28.75
C LEU A 75 -1.47 27.13 27.46
N LYS A 76 -0.52 27.29 26.53
CA LYS A 76 -0.58 26.72 25.19
C LYS A 76 0.81 26.31 24.68
N VAL A 77 0.90 25.16 24.03
CA VAL A 77 2.11 24.67 23.36
C VAL A 77 1.83 24.36 21.90
N ASN A 78 2.69 24.85 21.00
CA ASN A 78 2.72 24.44 19.60
C ASN A 78 3.88 23.46 19.41
N ILE A 79 3.59 22.27 18.89
CA ILE A 79 4.60 21.23 18.69
C ILE A 79 4.78 21.04 17.18
N PHE A 80 6.01 21.19 16.72
CA PHE A 80 6.40 20.96 15.34
C PHE A 80 7.37 19.78 15.28
N ILE A 81 6.93 18.70 14.64
CA ILE A 81 7.74 17.51 14.40
C ILE A 81 7.96 17.34 12.90
N THR A 82 9.12 16.81 12.52
CA THR A 82 9.49 16.60 11.12
C THR A 82 8.73 15.42 10.49
N THR A 83 8.40 14.40 11.30
CA THR A 83 7.54 13.28 10.92
C THR A 83 6.54 12.97 12.05
N MET A 84 5.36 12.45 11.70
CA MET A 84 4.35 12.03 12.68
C MET A 84 4.72 10.70 13.36
N ASP A 85 5.66 9.92 12.80
CA ASP A 85 6.12 8.67 13.40
C ASP A 85 6.77 8.89 14.78
N ASP A 86 7.38 10.06 14.94
CA ASP A 86 8.04 10.52 16.16
C ASP A 86 7.07 10.99 17.24
N PHE A 87 5.77 11.09 16.92
CA PHE A 87 4.77 11.67 17.81
C PHE A 87 4.67 10.92 19.15
N ALA A 88 4.68 9.59 19.13
CA ALA A 88 4.58 8.80 20.36
C ALA A 88 5.81 8.99 21.26
N THR A 89 7.02 8.86 20.67
CA THR A 89 8.29 9.02 21.39
C THR A 89 8.49 10.44 21.92
N MET A 90 8.07 11.45 21.16
CA MET A 90 8.02 12.85 21.60
C MET A 90 7.03 13.01 22.76
N ASN A 91 5.84 12.39 22.67
CA ASN A 91 4.81 12.49 23.69
C ASN A 91 5.25 11.90 25.03
N GLU A 92 6.09 10.86 25.03
CA GLU A 92 6.68 10.34 26.28
C GLU A 92 7.53 11.40 26.99
N ALA A 93 8.39 12.13 26.28
CA ALA A 93 9.17 13.22 26.86
C ALA A 93 8.27 14.40 27.29
N TYR A 94 7.21 14.67 26.53
CA TYR A 94 6.22 15.69 26.86
C TYR A 94 5.46 15.37 28.15
N ASP A 95 5.01 14.12 28.32
CA ASP A 95 4.30 13.66 29.51
C ASP A 95 5.20 13.59 30.74
N GLU A 96 6.50 13.28 30.57
CA GLU A 96 7.50 13.39 31.63
C GLU A 96 7.64 14.85 32.12
N PHE A 97 7.60 15.82 31.21
CA PHE A 97 7.79 17.24 31.52
C PHE A 97 6.53 17.91 32.10
N PHE A 98 5.35 17.62 31.53
CA PHE A 98 4.03 18.10 31.99
C PHE A 98 3.30 17.02 32.78
N SER A 99 3.92 16.56 33.87
CA SER A 99 3.40 15.51 34.76
C SER A 99 2.37 16.00 35.80
N PHE A 100 1.73 17.15 35.54
CA PHE A 100 0.75 17.78 36.44
C PHE A 100 -0.50 18.22 35.67
N GLU A 101 -1.60 18.41 36.42
CA GLU A 101 -2.86 18.93 35.89
C GLU A 101 -3.12 20.38 36.39
N PRO A 102 -3.81 21.22 35.60
CA PRO A 102 -4.23 20.97 34.22
C PRO A 102 -3.06 20.98 33.24
N LYS A 103 -3.04 20.07 32.28
CA LYS A 103 -2.05 20.09 31.18
C LYS A 103 -2.28 21.29 30.24
N PRO A 104 -1.22 21.84 29.61
CA PRO A 104 -1.35 22.91 28.63
C PRO A 104 -2.20 22.54 27.41
N GLN A 105 -2.84 23.53 26.79
CA GLN A 105 -3.54 23.35 25.51
C GLN A 105 -2.53 23.09 24.39
N ILE A 106 -2.65 21.98 23.66
CA ILE A 106 -1.75 21.67 22.54
C ILE A 106 -2.37 21.99 21.18
N SER A 107 -1.66 22.71 20.30
CA SER A 107 -1.97 22.71 18.87
C SER A 107 -0.91 21.91 18.12
N GLY A 108 -1.34 20.73 17.70
CA GLY A 108 -0.52 19.68 17.09
C GLY A 108 -1.25 18.32 17.10
N VAL A 109 -2.56 18.30 17.35
CA VAL A 109 -3.39 17.11 17.23
C VAL A 109 -3.54 16.82 15.74
N PRO A 110 -3.33 15.58 15.27
CA PRO A 110 -3.53 15.26 13.87
C PRO A 110 -4.91 15.74 13.43
N HIS A 111 -4.93 16.51 12.36
CA HIS A 111 -6.15 16.82 11.64
C HIS A 111 -6.70 15.48 11.10
N GLY A 112 -7.51 14.80 11.91
CA GLY A 112 -8.12 13.51 11.59
C GLY A 112 -7.95 12.34 12.58
N LEU A 113 -7.59 12.55 13.87
CA LEU A 113 -7.88 11.51 14.87
C LEU A 113 -9.30 11.72 15.42
N ASP A 114 -10.22 10.84 15.04
CA ASP A 114 -11.48 10.66 15.75
C ASP A 114 -11.14 10.21 17.18
N LEU A 115 -11.53 11.04 18.17
CA LEU A 115 -11.27 10.86 19.60
C LEU A 115 -11.94 9.61 20.21
N PHE A 116 -12.56 8.74 19.40
CA PHE A 116 -13.26 7.52 19.78
C PHE A 116 -12.71 6.23 19.14
N ASP A 117 -11.64 6.29 18.35
CA ASP A 117 -11.00 5.07 17.84
C ASP A 117 -9.68 4.82 18.58
N LEU A 118 -9.78 4.20 19.77
CA LEU A 118 -8.64 3.68 20.53
C LEU A 118 -8.02 2.45 19.84
N ARG A 119 -7.52 2.65 18.62
CA ARG A 119 -6.43 1.87 18.04
C ARG A 119 -5.32 2.84 17.70
N SER A 120 -4.36 2.95 18.64
CA SER A 120 -3.09 3.61 18.43
C SER A 120 -2.48 3.20 17.08
N PRO A 121 -1.91 4.14 16.29
CA PRO A 121 -1.05 3.78 15.16
C PRO A 121 0.22 3.02 15.60
N ALA A 122 0.48 2.92 16.91
CA ALA A 122 1.50 2.07 17.51
C ALA A 122 1.13 0.57 17.58
N GLN A 123 -0.06 0.14 17.11
CA GLN A 123 -0.32 -1.28 16.76
C GLN A 123 0.20 -1.65 15.35
N ALA A 124 1.07 -0.84 14.75
CA ALA A 124 1.73 -1.16 13.49
C ALA A 124 2.94 -2.11 13.63
N THR A 125 3.16 -2.75 14.77
CA THR A 125 3.95 -3.99 14.85
C THR A 125 3.06 -5.23 14.68
N SER A 126 2.24 -5.23 13.61
CA SER A 126 1.41 -6.36 13.15
C SER A 126 0.79 -5.96 11.78
N PRO A 127 0.13 -6.84 11.02
CA PRO A 127 0.27 -7.25 9.59
C PRO A 127 0.66 -6.26 8.45
N THR A 128 1.26 -5.10 8.73
CA THR A 128 1.35 -3.95 7.79
C THR A 128 2.38 -4.11 6.67
N ALA A 129 3.28 -5.11 6.72
CA ALA A 129 4.18 -5.40 5.61
C ALA A 129 3.47 -6.13 4.45
N ALA A 130 2.47 -6.96 4.75
CA ALA A 130 1.81 -7.84 3.78
C ALA A 130 0.64 -7.15 3.08
N ASN A 131 -0.17 -6.38 3.83
CA ASN A 131 -1.42 -5.80 3.35
C ASN A 131 -1.27 -4.30 3.07
N PRO A 132 -1.72 -3.80 1.90
CA PRO A 132 -1.76 -2.37 1.65
C PRO A 132 -2.88 -1.71 2.48
N PRO A 133 -2.86 -0.37 2.64
CA PRO A 133 -3.93 0.35 3.33
C PRO A 133 -5.32 0.03 2.76
N ALA A 134 -6.34 -0.03 3.63
CA ALA A 134 -7.72 -0.28 3.23
C ALA A 134 -8.25 0.76 2.21
N SER A 135 -7.67 1.97 2.19
CA SER A 135 -7.94 3.00 1.18
C SER A 135 -7.57 2.59 -0.24
N THR A 136 -6.86 1.48 -0.45
CA THR A 136 -6.58 0.95 -1.80
C THR A 136 -7.72 0.08 -2.35
N ARG A 137 -8.79 -0.14 -1.58
CA ARG A 137 -9.95 -0.97 -1.93
C ARG A 137 -11.23 -0.11 -1.99
N PRO A 138 -12.25 -0.50 -2.79
CA PRO A 138 -13.53 0.21 -2.80
C PRO A 138 -14.19 0.21 -1.42
N PRO A 139 -14.78 1.33 -0.98
CA PRO A 139 -15.47 1.39 0.30
C PRO A 139 -16.74 0.53 0.28
N PRO A 140 -17.23 0.06 1.44
CA PRO A 140 -18.48 -0.68 1.50
C PRO A 140 -19.64 0.21 1.02
N LEU A 141 -20.53 -0.36 0.19
CA LEU A 141 -21.74 0.30 -0.28
C LEU A 141 -22.94 -0.24 0.49
N SER A 142 -23.42 0.53 1.47
CA SER A 142 -24.65 0.23 2.22
C SER A 142 -25.84 0.92 1.55
N LEU A 143 -26.75 0.13 0.97
CA LEU A 143 -27.99 0.63 0.39
C LEU A 143 -29.13 0.52 1.42
N PRO A 144 -30.03 1.50 1.50
CA PRO A 144 -31.19 1.41 2.38
C PRO A 144 -32.08 0.23 1.99
N ALA A 145 -32.60 -0.51 2.97
CA ALA A 145 -33.59 -1.55 2.71
C ALA A 145 -34.88 -0.94 2.13
N ARG A 146 -35.53 -1.63 1.20
CA ARG A 146 -36.79 -1.18 0.62
C ARG A 146 -37.93 -1.52 1.58
N ASP A 147 -38.48 -0.49 2.21
CA ASP A 147 -39.73 -0.60 2.94
C ASP A 147 -40.91 -0.44 1.94
N PRO A 148 -41.79 -1.44 1.80
CA PRO A 148 -42.95 -1.35 0.90
C PRO A 148 -43.94 -0.26 1.30
N ALA A 149 -43.93 0.23 2.55
CA ALA A 149 -44.79 1.31 3.03
C ALA A 149 -44.19 2.72 2.80
N ALA A 150 -42.88 2.82 2.53
CA ALA A 150 -42.21 4.10 2.33
C ALA A 150 -42.41 4.64 0.90
N SER A 151 -42.40 5.97 0.74
CA SER A 151 -42.54 6.59 -0.58
C SER A 151 -41.37 6.19 -1.50
N THR A 152 -41.69 5.86 -2.75
CA THR A 152 -40.69 5.46 -3.76
C THR A 152 -39.66 6.59 -3.98
N PHE A 153 -40.10 7.84 -3.94
CA PHE A 153 -39.23 9.00 -4.07
C PHE A 153 -38.22 9.11 -2.91
N SER A 154 -38.67 8.92 -1.67
CA SER A 154 -37.79 8.95 -0.49
C SER A 154 -36.73 7.85 -0.55
N HIS A 155 -37.13 6.63 -0.95
CA HIS A 155 -36.21 5.52 -1.13
C HIS A 155 -35.18 5.78 -2.24
N LEU A 156 -35.59 6.35 -3.38
CA LEU A 156 -34.69 6.73 -4.47
C LEU A 156 -33.71 7.83 -4.04
N PHE A 157 -34.17 8.84 -3.29
CA PHE A 157 -33.31 9.90 -2.77
C PHE A 157 -32.27 9.35 -1.78
N ALA A 158 -32.69 8.50 -0.84
CA ALA A 158 -31.80 7.84 0.12
C ALA A 158 -30.75 6.95 -0.59
N THR A 159 -31.19 6.22 -1.62
CA THR A 159 -30.31 5.42 -2.49
C THR A 159 -29.30 6.31 -3.22
N GLY A 160 -29.73 7.43 -3.80
CA GLY A 160 -28.86 8.41 -4.44
C GLY A 160 -27.80 8.98 -3.50
N LYS A 161 -28.19 9.33 -2.26
CA LYS A 161 -27.27 9.81 -1.22
C LYS A 161 -26.21 8.75 -0.85
N ALA A 162 -26.60 7.48 -0.77
CA ALA A 162 -25.67 6.38 -0.51
C ALA A 162 -24.61 6.27 -1.61
N TYR A 163 -25.01 6.31 -2.88
CA TYR A 163 -24.08 6.31 -4.01
C TYR A 163 -23.17 7.54 -4.03
N LEU A 164 -23.70 8.75 -3.76
CA LEU A 164 -22.90 9.96 -3.70
C LEU A 164 -21.83 9.88 -2.61
N THR A 165 -22.19 9.33 -1.45
CA THR A 165 -21.27 9.12 -0.32
C THR A 165 -20.18 8.10 -0.66
N PHE A 166 -20.56 7.02 -1.34
CA PHE A 166 -19.64 6.00 -1.84
C PHE A 166 -18.60 6.62 -2.78
N TYR A 167 -19.02 7.37 -3.81
CA TYR A 167 -18.08 8.01 -4.75
C TYR A 167 -17.19 9.05 -4.07
N LYS A 168 -17.76 9.89 -3.19
CA LYS A 168 -16.99 10.88 -2.42
C LYS A 168 -15.89 10.20 -1.59
N THR A 169 -16.22 9.08 -0.96
CA THR A 169 -15.26 8.28 -0.18
C THR A 169 -14.18 7.69 -1.09
N GLY A 170 -14.55 7.14 -2.25
CA GLY A 170 -13.61 6.61 -3.24
C GLY A 170 -12.60 7.64 -3.75
N PHE A 171 -13.02 8.89 -3.99
CA PHE A 171 -12.10 9.98 -4.35
C PHE A 171 -11.20 10.40 -3.19
N LYS A 172 -11.74 10.49 -1.97
CA LYS A 172 -10.96 10.77 -0.76
C LYS A 172 -9.85 9.72 -0.59
N GLN A 173 -10.16 8.45 -0.83
CA GLN A 173 -9.19 7.36 -0.79
C GLN A 173 -8.08 7.52 -1.84
N ILE A 174 -8.38 7.92 -3.08
CA ILE A 174 -7.35 8.21 -4.10
C ILE A 174 -6.43 9.33 -3.64
N TYR A 175 -6.99 10.41 -3.06
CA TYR A 175 -6.22 11.51 -2.52
C TYR A 175 -5.31 11.04 -1.36
N THR A 176 -5.83 10.26 -0.42
CA THR A 176 -5.05 9.66 0.67
C THR A 176 -3.92 8.78 0.13
N ASN A 177 -4.20 7.91 -0.84
CA ASN A 177 -3.19 7.04 -1.45
C ASN A 177 -2.12 7.85 -2.18
N THR A 178 -2.49 8.95 -2.83
CA THR A 178 -1.55 9.87 -3.49
C THR A 178 -0.59 10.48 -2.48
N ARG A 179 -1.12 10.97 -1.35
CA ARG A 179 -0.31 11.51 -0.26
C ARG A 179 0.63 10.46 0.34
N LEU A 180 0.14 9.23 0.55
CA LEU A 180 0.96 8.12 1.05
C LEU A 180 2.07 7.74 0.07
N VAL A 181 1.80 7.69 -1.23
CA VAL A 181 2.85 7.39 -2.23
C VAL A 181 3.88 8.50 -2.29
N TRP A 182 3.46 9.77 -2.22
CA TRP A 182 4.39 10.90 -2.18
C TRP A 182 5.25 10.89 -0.91
N SER A 183 4.70 10.52 0.25
CA SER A 183 5.50 10.40 1.47
C SER A 183 6.53 9.28 1.40
N LEU A 184 6.27 8.18 0.67
CA LEU A 184 7.27 7.13 0.42
C LEU A 184 8.49 7.65 -0.37
N GLY A 185 8.28 8.62 -1.27
CA GLY A 185 9.37 9.27 -2.01
C GLY A 185 10.25 10.17 -1.14
N SER A 186 9.65 10.80 -0.12
CA SER A 186 10.37 11.64 0.85
C SER A 186 11.07 10.86 1.96
N ALA A 187 10.71 9.59 2.19
CA ALA A 187 11.24 8.73 3.27
C ALA A 187 12.45 7.85 2.87
N SER A 188 13.06 8.08 1.69
CA SER A 188 14.16 7.25 1.19
C SER A 188 15.53 7.85 1.56
N GLY A 189 16.07 7.59 2.76
CA GLY A 189 17.41 8.08 3.08
C GLY A 189 18.02 7.83 4.47
N ILE A 190 17.51 6.92 5.29
CA ILE A 190 18.13 6.63 6.61
C ILE A 190 18.56 5.15 6.65
N PRO A 191 19.87 4.84 6.82
CA PRO A 191 20.34 3.47 7.05
C PRO A 191 19.78 2.91 8.37
N PRO A 192 19.50 1.60 8.49
CA PRO A 192 19.18 1.00 9.77
C PRO A 192 20.40 0.97 10.71
N ASP A 193 20.20 1.33 11.99
CA ASP A 193 21.21 1.42 13.06
C ASP A 193 21.81 0.07 13.53
N THR A 194 21.84 -0.95 12.67
CA THR A 194 22.67 -2.13 12.96
C THR A 194 24.12 -1.78 12.68
N PRO A 195 25.01 -1.72 13.68
CA PRO A 195 26.43 -1.58 13.41
C PRO A 195 26.88 -2.76 12.55
N ALA A 196 27.59 -2.47 11.47
CA ALA A 196 28.21 -3.51 10.65
C ALA A 196 29.09 -4.40 11.55
N PRO A 197 29.11 -5.72 11.37
CA PRO A 197 30.01 -6.59 12.10
C PRO A 197 31.45 -6.10 11.91
N ALA A 198 32.18 -5.94 13.01
CA ALA A 198 33.52 -5.37 13.02
C ALA A 198 34.44 -6.13 12.04
N GLY A 199 35.01 -5.43 11.05
CA GLY A 199 36.02 -5.97 10.14
C GLY A 199 35.76 -5.80 8.64
N GLN A 200 34.61 -5.26 8.22
CA GLN A 200 34.40 -4.88 6.81
C GLN A 200 34.60 -3.37 6.61
N PRO A 201 35.31 -2.92 5.55
CA PRO A 201 35.43 -1.51 5.26
C PRO A 201 34.03 -0.92 5.04
N ALA A 202 33.76 0.24 5.67
CA ALA A 202 32.50 0.95 5.50
C ALA A 202 32.34 1.29 4.00
N GLU A 203 31.47 0.57 3.31
CA GLU A 203 31.00 1.01 2.00
C GLU A 203 30.36 2.39 2.17
N PRO A 204 30.61 3.35 1.26
CA PRO A 204 29.96 4.65 1.32
C PRO A 204 28.44 4.46 1.37
N PRO A 205 27.69 5.35 2.06
CA PRO A 205 26.25 5.27 2.15
C PRO A 205 25.65 5.48 0.75
N THR A 206 25.56 4.39 -0.01
CA THR A 206 24.68 4.33 -1.16
C THR A 206 23.28 4.46 -0.59
N LEU A 207 22.53 5.48 -1.03
CA LEU A 207 21.11 5.62 -0.77
C LEU A 207 20.42 4.30 -1.13
N ARG A 208 20.27 3.40 -0.16
CA ARG A 208 19.48 2.19 -0.34
C ARG A 208 18.03 2.67 -0.32
N PRO A 209 17.26 2.53 -1.42
CA PRO A 209 15.83 2.81 -1.36
C PRO A 209 15.25 1.99 -0.22
N ALA A 210 14.44 2.61 0.65
CA ALA A 210 13.81 1.94 1.79
C ALA A 210 13.31 0.55 1.36
N ALA A 211 13.68 -0.49 2.10
CA ALA A 211 13.37 -1.87 1.74
C ALA A 211 11.87 -1.98 1.37
N THR A 212 11.58 -2.26 0.10
CA THR A 212 10.21 -2.24 -0.41
C THR A 212 9.42 -3.36 0.24
N THR A 213 8.39 -3.04 1.03
CA THR A 213 7.45 -4.02 1.57
C THR A 213 6.39 -4.40 0.52
N ARG A 214 5.72 -5.55 0.70
CA ARG A 214 4.57 -5.93 -0.16
C ARG A 214 3.49 -4.85 -0.17
N SER A 215 3.17 -4.30 1.00
CA SER A 215 2.16 -3.26 1.18
C SER A 215 2.48 -1.98 0.40
N THR A 216 3.72 -1.53 0.39
CA THR A 216 4.14 -0.33 -0.35
C THR A 216 4.14 -0.54 -1.86
N GLU A 217 4.53 -1.73 -2.33
CA GLU A 217 4.48 -2.10 -3.75
C GLU A 217 3.02 -2.15 -4.25
N LEU A 218 2.12 -2.79 -3.49
CA LEU A 218 0.70 -2.86 -3.80
C LEU A 218 0.03 -1.48 -3.78
N LEU A 219 0.38 -0.64 -2.80
CA LEU A 219 -0.09 0.74 -2.72
C LEU A 219 0.30 1.52 -3.99
N LYS A 220 1.60 1.51 -4.37
CA LYS A 220 2.09 2.19 -5.58
C LYS A 220 1.38 1.68 -6.84
N ARG A 221 1.20 0.36 -6.96
CA ARG A 221 0.56 -0.25 -8.12
C ARG A 221 -0.91 0.12 -8.25
N ARG A 222 -1.69 0.02 -7.16
CA ARG A 222 -3.12 0.36 -7.15
C ARG A 222 -3.33 1.87 -7.34
N TRP A 223 -2.50 2.69 -6.71
CA TRP A 223 -2.50 4.14 -6.92
C TRP A 223 -2.23 4.51 -8.39
N LEU A 224 -1.19 3.93 -9.01
CA LEU A 224 -0.86 4.21 -10.40
C LEU A 224 -1.97 3.77 -11.37
N HIS A 225 -2.68 2.67 -11.05
CA HIS A 225 -3.85 2.24 -11.79
C HIS A 225 -4.97 3.30 -11.76
N ASP A 226 -5.22 3.89 -10.60
CA ASP A 226 -6.29 4.86 -10.38
C ASP A 226 -5.96 6.24 -10.96
N VAL A 227 -4.75 6.75 -10.74
CA VAL A 227 -4.30 8.04 -11.29
C VAL A 227 -4.31 8.04 -12.82
N ARG A 228 -3.94 6.92 -13.46
CA ARG A 228 -4.00 6.81 -14.93
C ARG A 228 -5.43 6.84 -15.48
N ARG A 229 -6.43 6.50 -14.67
CA ARG A 229 -7.84 6.49 -15.06
C ARG A 229 -8.59 7.75 -14.69
N LEU A 230 -8.08 8.53 -13.74
CA LEU A 230 -8.73 9.75 -13.28
C LEU A 230 -8.97 10.76 -14.41
N PRO A 231 -8.04 11.02 -15.35
CA PRO A 231 -8.30 11.91 -16.48
C PRO A 231 -9.40 11.39 -17.41
N LEU A 232 -9.41 10.09 -17.69
CA LEU A 232 -10.45 9.47 -18.53
C LEU A 232 -11.82 9.49 -17.84
N PHE A 233 -11.84 9.24 -16.53
CA PHE A 233 -13.05 9.32 -15.73
C PHE A 233 -13.59 10.75 -15.64
N ALA A 234 -12.71 11.74 -15.45
CA ALA A 234 -13.09 13.15 -15.44
C ALA A 234 -13.63 13.60 -16.81
N LEU A 235 -12.97 13.20 -17.91
CA LEU A 235 -13.45 13.46 -19.26
C LEU A 235 -14.84 12.84 -19.51
N MET A 236 -15.03 11.58 -19.09
CA MET A 236 -16.33 10.91 -19.17
C MET A 236 -17.40 11.67 -18.37
N PHE A 237 -17.07 12.16 -17.17
CA PHE A 237 -17.99 12.96 -16.37
C PHE A 237 -18.37 14.27 -17.05
N VAL A 238 -17.40 14.95 -17.67
CA VAL A 238 -17.65 16.20 -18.43
C VAL A 238 -18.55 15.95 -19.65
N ILE A 239 -18.32 14.86 -20.38
CA ILE A 239 -19.11 14.54 -21.60
C ILE A 239 -20.52 14.06 -21.23
N CYS A 240 -20.63 13.16 -20.25
CA CYS A 240 -21.90 12.51 -19.92
C CYS A 240 -22.74 13.30 -18.91
N GLY A 241 -22.15 14.25 -18.18
CA GLY A 241 -22.83 15.09 -17.20
C GLY A 241 -23.66 14.25 -16.22
N GLU A 242 -24.95 14.54 -16.13
CA GLU A 242 -25.91 13.85 -15.27
C GLU A 242 -26.14 12.37 -15.64
N PHE A 243 -25.81 11.96 -16.87
CA PHE A 243 -25.91 10.57 -17.32
C PHE A 243 -24.69 9.71 -16.99
N THR A 244 -23.66 10.27 -16.36
CA THR A 244 -22.44 9.54 -15.96
C THR A 244 -22.73 8.25 -15.18
N PRO A 245 -23.70 8.17 -14.24
CA PRO A 245 -24.03 6.93 -13.55
C PRO A 245 -24.42 5.78 -14.50
N LEU A 246 -25.14 6.05 -15.60
CA LEU A 246 -25.50 5.02 -16.57
C LEU A 246 -24.29 4.54 -17.37
N VAL A 247 -23.39 5.45 -17.73
CA VAL A 247 -22.18 5.14 -18.50
C VAL A 247 -21.17 4.36 -17.65
N VAL A 248 -21.03 4.70 -16.38
CA VAL A 248 -20.22 3.95 -15.40
C VAL A 248 -20.69 2.50 -15.26
N LEU A 249 -22.00 2.25 -15.37
CA LEU A 249 -22.54 0.89 -15.38
C LEU A 249 -22.13 0.09 -16.62
N ALA A 250 -21.98 0.76 -17.77
CA ALA A 250 -21.59 0.14 -19.03
C ALA A 250 -20.07 -0.03 -19.19
N LEU A 251 -19.26 0.88 -18.62
CA LEU A 251 -17.81 0.95 -18.84
C LEU A 251 -16.99 0.89 -17.53
N PRO A 252 -17.03 -0.23 -16.78
CA PRO A 252 -16.36 -0.33 -15.49
C PRO A 252 -14.82 -0.28 -15.57
N GLY A 253 -14.24 -0.48 -16.77
CA GLY A 253 -12.79 -0.42 -17.01
C GLY A 253 -12.20 0.99 -16.95
N VAL A 254 -13.03 2.03 -17.11
CA VAL A 254 -12.64 3.45 -17.09
C VAL A 254 -12.63 4.02 -15.67
N VAL A 255 -13.30 3.33 -14.73
CA VAL A 255 -13.47 3.78 -13.35
C VAL A 255 -12.29 3.37 -12.48
N PRO A 256 -11.77 4.28 -11.63
CA PRO A 256 -10.80 3.93 -10.58
C PRO A 256 -11.28 2.79 -9.69
N LEU A 257 -10.36 1.99 -9.13
CA LEU A 257 -10.69 0.83 -8.28
C LEU A 257 -11.51 1.24 -7.07
N THR A 258 -11.14 2.34 -6.40
CA THR A 258 -11.84 2.86 -5.22
C THR A 258 -13.28 3.29 -5.52
N CYS A 259 -13.63 3.52 -6.78
CA CYS A 259 -14.95 3.96 -7.23
C CYS A 259 -15.74 2.84 -7.94
N ARG A 260 -15.26 1.59 -7.94
CA ARG A 260 -15.98 0.45 -8.55
C ARG A 260 -17.07 -0.08 -7.63
N ILE A 261 -18.29 -0.14 -8.14
CA ILE A 261 -19.44 -0.63 -7.39
C ILE A 261 -19.25 -2.14 -7.10
N PRO A 262 -19.46 -2.62 -5.86
CA PRO A 262 -19.20 -4.01 -5.48
C PRO A 262 -19.86 -5.06 -6.40
N ARG A 263 -21.13 -4.86 -6.77
CA ARG A 263 -21.85 -5.74 -7.71
C ARG A 263 -21.20 -5.82 -9.10
N GLN A 264 -20.58 -4.72 -9.56
CA GLN A 264 -19.83 -4.74 -10.83
C GLN A 264 -18.56 -5.57 -10.70
N THR A 265 -17.84 -5.42 -9.59
CA THR A 265 -16.62 -6.19 -9.30
C THR A 265 -16.93 -7.69 -9.28
N GLU A 266 -18.03 -8.11 -8.65
CA GLU A 266 -18.46 -9.51 -8.66
C GLU A 266 -18.77 -10.01 -10.07
N LYS A 267 -19.53 -9.23 -10.87
CA LYS A 267 -19.83 -9.57 -12.26
C LYS A 267 -18.56 -9.71 -13.10
N LEU A 268 -17.58 -8.81 -12.92
CA LEU A 268 -16.29 -8.85 -13.60
C LEU A 268 -15.44 -10.06 -13.19
N ARG A 269 -15.46 -10.44 -11.90
CA ARG A 269 -14.79 -11.65 -11.40
C ARG A 269 -15.38 -12.90 -12.05
N ARG A 270 -16.71 -13.05 -12.02
CA ARG A 270 -17.41 -14.18 -12.68
C ARG A 270 -17.08 -14.26 -14.18
N ALA A 271 -17.09 -13.13 -14.88
CA ALA A 271 -16.73 -13.07 -16.30
C ALA A 271 -15.26 -13.46 -16.56
N THR A 272 -14.34 -13.00 -15.70
CA THR A 272 -12.90 -13.31 -15.80
C THR A 272 -12.64 -14.81 -15.58
N GLU A 273 -13.29 -15.42 -14.60
CA GLU A 273 -13.19 -16.87 -14.39
C GLU A 273 -13.78 -17.68 -15.54
N ALA A 274 -14.94 -17.27 -16.09
CA ALA A 274 -15.52 -17.92 -17.25
C ALA A 274 -14.57 -17.85 -18.46
N ARG A 275 -13.93 -16.70 -18.68
CA ARG A 275 -12.91 -16.51 -19.72
C ARG A 275 -11.70 -17.42 -19.51
N ARG A 276 -11.23 -17.55 -18.26
CA ARG A 276 -10.14 -18.46 -17.90
C ARG A 276 -10.49 -19.91 -18.24
N ARG A 277 -11.67 -20.39 -17.83
CA ARG A 277 -12.17 -21.74 -18.15
C ARG A 277 -12.23 -21.98 -19.67
N ALA A 278 -12.76 -21.03 -20.42
CA ALA A 278 -12.82 -21.12 -21.89
C ALA A 278 -11.43 -21.16 -22.53
N SER A 279 -10.48 -20.35 -22.02
CA SER A 279 -9.09 -20.33 -22.47
C SER A 279 -8.38 -21.67 -22.20
N SER A 280 -8.61 -22.28 -21.03
CA SER A 280 -8.06 -23.59 -20.66
C SER A 280 -8.60 -24.70 -21.57
N ALA A 281 -9.92 -24.72 -21.80
CA ALA A 281 -10.56 -25.69 -22.68
C ALA A 281 -10.05 -25.57 -24.14
N ARG A 282 -9.77 -24.35 -24.62
CA ARG A 282 -9.22 -24.12 -25.96
C ARG A 282 -7.83 -24.71 -26.15
N ILE A 283 -6.98 -24.65 -25.13
CA ILE A 283 -5.65 -25.25 -25.18
C ILE A 283 -5.75 -26.76 -25.11
N GLN A 284 -6.60 -27.28 -24.23
CA GLN A 284 -6.88 -28.71 -24.13
C GLN A 284 -7.38 -29.30 -25.47
N GLY A 285 -8.33 -28.63 -26.12
CA GLY A 285 -8.87 -29.06 -27.41
C GLY A 285 -7.85 -29.04 -28.56
N LYS A 286 -6.88 -28.12 -28.53
CA LYS A 286 -5.76 -28.11 -29.47
C LYS A 286 -4.78 -29.25 -29.22
N THR A 287 -4.47 -29.53 -27.95
CA THR A 287 -3.56 -30.61 -27.59
C THR A 287 -4.10 -32.00 -27.92
N HIS A 288 -5.43 -32.20 -27.91
CA HIS A 288 -6.02 -33.49 -28.31
C HIS A 288 -6.07 -33.72 -29.83
N ARG A 289 -6.02 -32.66 -30.67
CA ARG A 289 -6.14 -32.77 -32.14
C ARG A 289 -4.86 -33.23 -32.84
N THR A 290 -3.70 -33.19 -32.17
CA THR A 290 -2.38 -33.45 -32.77
C THR A 290 -1.80 -34.84 -32.49
N GLY A 291 -2.61 -35.79 -31.97
CA GLY A 291 -2.49 -37.23 -32.29
C GLY A 291 -1.21 -38.01 -31.95
N ALA A 292 -0.26 -37.49 -31.16
CA ALA A 292 0.93 -38.26 -30.76
C ALA A 292 0.85 -38.69 -29.28
N SER A 293 1.24 -39.92 -28.99
CA SER A 293 1.25 -40.60 -27.68
C SER A 293 2.23 -40.02 -26.63
N GLY A 294 2.49 -38.72 -26.72
CA GLY A 294 3.11 -37.85 -25.74
C GLY A 294 2.52 -36.47 -26.00
N GLY A 295 1.56 -36.04 -25.18
CA GLY A 295 0.67 -34.90 -25.48
C GLY A 295 1.43 -33.67 -26.00
N PRO A 296 0.98 -33.01 -27.07
CA PRO A 296 1.69 -31.89 -27.67
C PRO A 296 1.81 -30.76 -26.65
N VAL A 297 3.03 -30.29 -26.49
CA VAL A 297 3.35 -29.17 -25.61
C VAL A 297 2.80 -27.89 -26.24
N PRO A 298 2.03 -27.08 -25.50
CA PRO A 298 1.53 -25.81 -26.03
C PRO A 298 2.72 -24.90 -26.38
N SER A 299 2.69 -24.30 -27.56
CA SER A 299 3.75 -23.38 -27.99
C SER A 299 3.82 -22.16 -27.05
N ARG A 300 4.99 -21.50 -26.98
CA ARG A 300 5.16 -20.26 -26.18
C ARG A 300 4.11 -19.19 -26.50
N ALA A 301 3.69 -19.09 -27.77
CA ALA A 301 2.64 -18.18 -28.20
C ALA A 301 1.26 -18.55 -27.62
N GLU A 302 0.93 -19.84 -27.59
CA GLU A 302 -0.32 -20.34 -27.00
C GLU A 302 -0.35 -20.16 -25.49
N VAL A 303 0.76 -20.47 -24.81
CA VAL A 303 0.91 -20.24 -23.37
C VAL A 303 0.79 -18.74 -23.05
N THR A 304 1.47 -17.87 -23.79
CA THR A 304 1.39 -16.42 -23.57
C THR A 304 -0.02 -15.89 -23.80
N ALA A 305 -0.69 -16.34 -24.87
CA ALA A 305 -2.06 -15.96 -25.17
C ALA A 305 -3.06 -16.54 -24.14
N HIS A 306 -2.76 -17.70 -23.56
CA HIS A 306 -3.51 -18.27 -22.44
C HIS A 306 -3.46 -17.37 -21.23
N VAL A 307 -2.24 -17.11 -20.75
CA VAL A 307 -1.97 -16.35 -19.53
C VAL A 307 -2.57 -14.95 -19.67
N ALA A 308 -2.43 -14.32 -20.85
CA ALA A 308 -3.02 -13.03 -21.14
C ALA A 308 -4.56 -13.01 -20.96
N ARG A 309 -5.26 -14.05 -21.42
CA ARG A 309 -6.72 -14.18 -21.25
C ARG A 309 -7.10 -14.55 -19.82
N SER A 310 -6.39 -15.51 -19.22
CA SER A 310 -6.63 -16.06 -17.88
C SER A 310 -6.47 -15.03 -16.75
N LEU A 311 -5.55 -14.07 -16.95
CA LEU A 311 -5.28 -12.96 -16.02
C LEU A 311 -5.91 -11.63 -16.46
N ASN A 312 -6.77 -11.66 -17.49
CA ASN A 312 -7.46 -10.48 -18.03
C ASN A 312 -6.51 -9.30 -18.39
N LEU A 313 -5.31 -9.61 -18.90
CA LEU A 313 -4.29 -8.62 -19.30
C LEU A 313 -4.56 -7.97 -20.66
N ILE A 314 -5.55 -8.49 -21.38
CA ILE A 314 -6.04 -7.98 -22.67
C ILE A 314 -7.54 -7.72 -22.59
N SER A 315 -8.03 -6.79 -23.41
CA SER A 315 -9.45 -6.41 -23.39
C SER A 315 -10.36 -7.62 -23.73
N PRO A 316 -11.52 -7.78 -23.06
CA PRO A 316 -12.49 -8.82 -23.40
C PRO A 316 -13.03 -8.73 -24.83
N LEU A 317 -12.96 -7.56 -25.47
CA LEU A 317 -13.36 -7.38 -26.87
C LEU A 317 -12.55 -8.27 -27.82
N TRP A 318 -11.33 -8.64 -27.43
CA TRP A 318 -10.43 -9.48 -28.22
C TRP A 318 -10.91 -10.93 -28.32
N ASP A 319 -11.77 -11.38 -27.41
CA ASP A 319 -12.35 -12.73 -27.49
C ASP A 319 -13.50 -12.80 -28.52
N ARG A 320 -14.11 -11.66 -28.83
CA ARG A 320 -15.14 -11.56 -29.89
C ARG A 320 -14.52 -11.53 -31.29
N LEU A 321 -13.25 -11.16 -31.39
CA LEU A 321 -12.50 -11.17 -32.63
C LEU A 321 -11.78 -12.51 -32.77
N PRO A 322 -11.84 -13.19 -33.93
CA PRO A 322 -11.17 -14.47 -34.15
C PRO A 322 -9.67 -14.28 -34.39
N LEU A 323 -8.96 -13.68 -33.43
CA LEU A 323 -7.54 -13.36 -33.57
C LEU A 323 -6.67 -14.60 -33.32
N PRO A 324 -5.66 -14.86 -34.18
CA PRO A 324 -4.73 -15.97 -33.99
C PRO A 324 -3.87 -15.77 -32.74
N ASP A 325 -3.49 -16.86 -32.08
CA ASP A 325 -2.74 -16.80 -30.81
C ASP A 325 -1.35 -16.16 -30.95
N GLY A 326 -0.72 -16.28 -32.12
CA GLY A 326 0.54 -15.58 -32.42
C GLY A 326 0.41 -14.06 -32.32
N LEU A 327 -0.69 -13.49 -32.83
CA LEU A 327 -0.93 -12.05 -32.76
C LEU A 327 -1.26 -11.60 -31.34
N VAL A 328 -2.08 -12.37 -30.62
CA VAL A 328 -2.40 -12.10 -29.21
C VAL A 328 -1.12 -12.16 -28.36
N SER A 329 -0.28 -13.16 -28.59
CA SER A 329 1.02 -13.30 -27.94
C SER A 329 1.92 -12.10 -28.20
N LEU A 330 2.05 -11.66 -29.45
CA LEU A 330 2.87 -10.49 -29.81
C LEU A 330 2.46 -9.23 -29.04
N LEU A 331 1.15 -8.98 -28.95
CA LEU A 331 0.60 -7.78 -28.33
C LEU A 331 0.53 -7.85 -26.80
N ALA A 332 0.46 -9.06 -26.23
CA ALA A 332 0.36 -9.28 -24.79
C ALA A 332 1.70 -9.60 -24.11
N SER A 333 2.70 -10.09 -24.85
CA SER A 333 3.99 -10.57 -24.33
C SER A 333 4.65 -9.65 -23.30
N ARG A 334 4.66 -8.32 -23.55
CA ARG A 334 5.24 -7.36 -22.60
C ARG A 334 4.44 -7.27 -21.31
N ARG A 335 3.10 -7.29 -21.38
CA ARG A 335 2.21 -7.24 -20.22
C ARG A 335 2.25 -8.54 -19.42
N VAL A 336 2.30 -9.69 -20.10
CA VAL A 336 2.44 -11.01 -19.46
C VAL A 336 3.76 -11.09 -18.71
N ARG A 337 4.90 -10.80 -19.36
CA ARG A 337 6.21 -10.77 -18.69
C ARG A 337 6.24 -9.85 -17.47
N ALA A 338 5.74 -8.62 -17.61
CA ALA A 338 5.66 -7.68 -16.49
C ALA A 338 4.79 -8.20 -15.33
N HIS A 339 3.70 -8.93 -15.64
CA HIS A 339 2.84 -9.52 -14.62
C HIS A 339 3.49 -10.74 -13.94
N VAL A 340 4.16 -11.61 -14.70
CA VAL A 340 4.90 -12.76 -14.15
C VAL A 340 6.03 -12.29 -13.22
N ALA A 341 6.81 -11.30 -13.64
CA ALA A 341 7.84 -10.68 -12.80
C ALA A 341 7.26 -10.05 -11.53
N TYR A 342 6.06 -9.47 -11.62
CA TYR A 342 5.32 -9.01 -10.43
C TYR A 342 4.97 -10.17 -9.50
N LEU A 343 4.47 -11.31 -10.02
CA LEU A 343 4.08 -12.44 -9.18
C LEU A 343 5.28 -13.06 -8.46
N ASP A 344 6.43 -13.15 -9.11
CA ASP A 344 7.69 -13.58 -8.47
C ASP A 344 8.05 -12.65 -7.31
N ARG A 345 8.06 -11.33 -7.56
CA ARG A 345 8.36 -10.32 -6.54
C ARG A 345 7.34 -10.31 -5.41
N ASP A 346 6.04 -10.39 -5.72
CA ASP A 346 4.96 -10.42 -4.73
C ASP A 346 5.06 -11.69 -3.86
N GLY A 347 5.42 -12.83 -4.44
CA GLY A 347 5.67 -14.07 -3.70
C GLY A 347 6.79 -13.91 -2.67
N HIS A 348 7.92 -13.32 -3.08
CA HIS A 348 9.04 -13.04 -2.18
C HIS A 348 8.68 -12.05 -1.07
N LEU A 349 8.00 -10.94 -1.41
CA LEU A 349 7.59 -9.95 -0.42
C LEU A 349 6.52 -10.51 0.54
N LEU A 350 5.66 -11.40 0.05
CA LEU A 350 4.67 -12.10 0.88
C LEU A 350 5.35 -13.07 1.85
N SER A 351 6.34 -13.84 1.41
CA SER A 351 7.07 -14.75 2.31
C SER A 351 7.81 -13.98 3.40
N GLN A 352 8.43 -12.84 3.07
CA GLN A 352 9.06 -11.94 4.05
C GLN A 352 8.05 -11.35 5.05
N ALA A 353 6.80 -11.13 4.62
CA ALA A 353 5.77 -10.51 5.43
C ALA A 353 4.93 -11.52 6.26
N GLY A 354 5.39 -12.76 6.42
CA GLY A 354 4.70 -13.80 7.20
C GLY A 354 3.83 -14.76 6.38
N GLY A 355 3.95 -14.73 5.05
CA GLY A 355 3.27 -15.65 4.15
C GLY A 355 1.75 -15.41 4.03
N VAL A 356 1.05 -16.39 3.49
CA VAL A 356 -0.41 -16.35 3.29
C VAL A 356 -1.22 -16.13 4.59
N PRO A 357 -0.83 -16.66 5.76
CA PRO A 357 -1.53 -16.38 7.02
C PRO A 357 -1.58 -14.89 7.39
N ALA A 358 -0.58 -14.10 6.99
CA ALA A 358 -0.50 -12.67 7.29
C ALA A 358 -1.47 -11.80 6.46
N LEU A 359 -2.13 -12.36 5.44
CA LEU A 359 -3.07 -11.60 4.60
C LEU A 359 -4.41 -11.40 5.29
N GLU A 360 -5.07 -10.27 5.03
CA GLU A 360 -6.48 -10.04 5.32
C GLU A 360 -7.37 -10.83 4.35
N ASP A 361 -8.60 -11.18 4.73
CA ASP A 361 -9.49 -12.02 3.90
C ASP A 361 -9.74 -11.42 2.50
N ASP A 362 -9.97 -10.11 2.41
CA ASP A 362 -10.13 -9.40 1.14
C ASP A 362 -8.84 -9.44 0.29
N GLU A 363 -7.67 -9.39 0.94
CA GLU A 363 -6.38 -9.43 0.25
C GLU A 363 -6.05 -10.82 -0.27
N VAL A 364 -6.46 -11.87 0.44
CA VAL A 364 -6.34 -13.26 -0.03
C VAL A 364 -7.11 -13.42 -1.34
N ALA A 365 -8.34 -12.91 -1.43
CA ALA A 365 -9.15 -12.95 -2.64
C ALA A 365 -8.46 -12.24 -3.81
N LEU A 366 -7.93 -11.03 -3.60
CA LEU A 366 -7.21 -10.27 -4.63
C LEU A 366 -5.90 -10.96 -5.04
N ALA A 367 -5.14 -11.50 -4.10
CA ALA A 367 -3.91 -12.24 -4.38
C ALA A 367 -4.17 -13.52 -5.17
N CYS A 368 -5.30 -14.20 -4.92
CA CYS A 368 -5.78 -15.32 -5.72
C CYS A 368 -6.15 -14.89 -7.15
N GLU A 369 -6.88 -13.78 -7.30
CA GLU A 369 -7.23 -13.22 -8.61
C GLU A 369 -6.01 -12.90 -9.46
N ASP A 370 -5.02 -12.22 -8.88
CA ASP A 370 -3.73 -11.89 -9.52
C ASP A 370 -3.00 -13.16 -10.02
N ARG A 371 -3.17 -14.29 -9.33
CA ARG A 371 -2.52 -15.58 -9.64
C ARG A 371 -3.36 -16.50 -10.52
N GLY A 372 -4.52 -16.05 -10.97
CA GLY A 372 -5.39 -16.88 -11.80
C GLY A 372 -6.12 -17.99 -11.04
N LEU A 373 -6.21 -17.92 -9.71
CA LEU A 373 -6.97 -18.86 -8.89
C LEU A 373 -8.47 -18.52 -8.90
N PRO A 374 -9.37 -19.51 -8.74
CA PRO A 374 -10.82 -19.28 -8.65
C PRO A 374 -11.19 -18.69 -7.27
N VAL A 375 -12.00 -17.64 -7.27
CA VAL A 375 -12.38 -16.85 -6.09
C VAL A 375 -13.89 -16.79 -5.87
N VAL A 376 -14.68 -16.86 -6.94
CA VAL A 376 -16.14 -16.81 -6.89
C VAL A 376 -16.69 -17.99 -6.08
N ASP A 377 -17.62 -17.70 -5.16
CA ASP A 377 -18.32 -18.68 -4.32
C ASP A 377 -17.36 -19.57 -3.48
N ARG A 378 -16.22 -19.00 -3.04
CA ARG A 378 -15.22 -19.66 -2.17
C ARG A 378 -15.11 -18.96 -0.82
N SER A 379 -14.90 -19.73 0.25
CA SER A 379 -14.63 -19.18 1.58
C SER A 379 -13.18 -18.68 1.70
N ALA A 380 -12.93 -17.71 2.58
CA ALA A 380 -11.58 -17.19 2.84
C ALA A 380 -10.59 -18.31 3.22
N ALA A 381 -11.02 -19.30 4.00
CA ALA A 381 -10.19 -20.46 4.36
C ALA A 381 -9.75 -21.28 3.13
N ALA A 382 -10.68 -21.59 2.21
CA ALA A 382 -10.36 -22.34 1.00
C ALA A 382 -9.43 -21.55 0.05
N LEU A 383 -9.57 -20.22 0.03
CA LEU A 383 -8.68 -19.34 -0.74
C LEU A 383 -7.27 -19.30 -0.14
N ARG A 384 -7.15 -19.23 1.20
CA ARG A 384 -5.85 -19.30 1.88
C ARG A 384 -5.13 -20.62 1.62
N GLU A 385 -5.84 -21.74 1.66
CA GLU A 385 -5.28 -23.05 1.34
C GLU A 385 -4.78 -23.10 -0.11
N SER A 386 -5.61 -22.65 -1.06
CA SER A 386 -5.26 -22.62 -2.49
C SER A 386 -4.06 -21.71 -2.77
N LEU A 387 -4.04 -20.51 -2.18
CA LEU A 387 -2.95 -19.56 -2.31
C LEU A 387 -1.65 -20.08 -1.68
N GLY A 388 -1.75 -20.75 -0.52
CA GLY A 388 -0.62 -21.37 0.16
C GLY A 388 0.02 -22.46 -0.70
N ARG A 389 -0.79 -23.36 -1.28
CA ARG A 389 -0.30 -24.38 -2.24
C ARG A 389 0.34 -23.74 -3.46
N TRP A 390 -0.29 -22.72 -4.04
CA TRP A 390 0.26 -22.01 -5.19
C TRP A 390 1.62 -21.38 -4.87
N ALA A 391 1.73 -20.69 -3.74
CA ALA A 391 2.98 -20.05 -3.31
C ALA A 391 4.08 -21.09 -3.06
N ALA A 392 3.75 -22.20 -2.40
CA ALA A 392 4.68 -23.28 -2.15
C ALA A 392 5.20 -23.91 -3.46
N LEU A 393 4.36 -24.05 -4.49
CA LEU A 393 4.76 -24.59 -5.79
C LEU A 393 5.57 -23.59 -6.63
N ALA A 394 5.23 -22.29 -6.55
CA ALA A 394 5.93 -21.22 -7.26
C ALA A 394 7.33 -20.98 -6.70
N SER A 395 7.50 -21.13 -5.38
CA SER A 395 8.80 -21.19 -4.74
C SER A 395 9.50 -22.49 -5.15
N GLY A 396 10.67 -22.38 -5.80
CA GLY A 396 11.53 -23.54 -6.08
C GLY A 396 11.85 -24.32 -4.79
N PRO A 397 12.33 -25.56 -4.86
CA PRO A 397 12.67 -26.32 -3.65
C PRO A 397 13.62 -25.50 -2.77
N ASP A 398 13.21 -25.23 -1.54
CA ASP A 398 14.03 -24.57 -0.54
C ASP A 398 15.23 -25.48 -0.23
N GLY A 399 16.35 -25.21 -0.90
CA GLY A 399 17.54 -26.03 -0.82
C GLY A 399 18.76 -25.22 -1.22
N VAL A 400 19.47 -24.72 -0.21
CA VAL A 400 20.89 -24.37 -0.27
C VAL A 400 21.63 -25.48 -1.03
N GLY A 401 22.14 -25.19 -2.23
CA GLY A 401 22.68 -26.22 -3.12
C GLY A 401 23.53 -25.67 -4.25
N GLY A 402 24.74 -25.21 -3.92
CA GLY A 402 25.94 -25.54 -4.70
C GLY A 402 26.14 -24.93 -6.10
N ASN A 403 25.48 -23.85 -6.49
CA ASN A 403 25.87 -23.12 -7.71
C ASN A 403 25.94 -21.61 -7.46
N ALA A 404 26.96 -20.96 -8.02
CA ALA A 404 27.54 -19.68 -7.59
C ALA A 404 26.66 -18.41 -7.79
N GLY A 405 25.34 -18.50 -7.74
CA GLY A 405 24.41 -17.37 -7.87
C GLY A 405 23.32 -17.45 -6.82
N GLY A 406 23.23 -16.44 -5.94
CA GLY A 406 22.20 -16.37 -4.90
C GLY A 406 20.74 -16.40 -5.43
N PRO A 407 19.73 -16.23 -4.55
CA PRO A 407 18.31 -16.38 -4.88
C PRO A 407 17.84 -15.41 -5.99
N TRP A 408 18.58 -14.35 -6.26
CA TRP A 408 18.31 -13.35 -7.30
C TRP A 408 19.16 -13.53 -8.57
N SER A 409 19.87 -14.65 -8.72
CA SER A 409 20.61 -14.93 -9.97
C SER A 409 19.65 -15.01 -11.16
N PRO A 410 20.07 -14.61 -12.37
CA PRO A 410 19.22 -14.67 -13.57
C PRO A 410 18.61 -16.06 -13.82
N ALA A 411 19.36 -17.13 -13.55
CA ALA A 411 18.89 -18.50 -13.69
C ALA A 411 17.81 -18.87 -12.66
N ALA A 412 17.96 -18.44 -11.40
CA ALA A 412 16.97 -18.67 -10.35
C ALA A 412 15.67 -17.92 -10.63
N VAL A 413 15.76 -16.66 -11.09
CA VAL A 413 14.61 -15.85 -11.51
C VAL A 413 13.91 -16.51 -12.71
N ALA A 414 14.64 -16.85 -13.77
CA ALA A 414 14.09 -17.50 -14.95
C ALA A 414 13.35 -18.80 -14.59
N ARG A 415 13.94 -19.63 -13.72
CA ARG A 415 13.30 -20.87 -13.25
C ARG A 415 11.98 -20.61 -12.52
N ARG A 416 11.93 -19.62 -11.62
CA ARG A 416 10.67 -19.27 -10.91
C ARG A 416 9.63 -18.71 -11.86
N GLU A 417 10.01 -17.86 -12.81
CA GLU A 417 9.09 -17.38 -13.83
C GLU A 417 8.51 -18.54 -14.67
N THR A 418 9.33 -19.52 -15.06
CA THR A 418 8.85 -20.73 -15.76
C THR A 418 7.86 -21.52 -14.90
N LEU A 419 8.10 -21.66 -13.59
CA LEU A 419 7.16 -22.33 -12.68
C LEU A 419 5.83 -21.56 -12.57
N VAL A 420 5.88 -20.22 -12.43
CA VAL A 420 4.69 -19.36 -12.39
C VAL A 420 3.88 -19.48 -13.68
N VAL A 421 4.55 -19.44 -14.83
CA VAL A 421 3.90 -19.59 -16.14
C VAL A 421 3.28 -20.98 -16.28
N SER A 422 3.97 -22.02 -15.81
CA SER A 422 3.47 -23.40 -15.83
C SER A 422 2.23 -23.56 -14.94
N LEU A 423 2.23 -22.96 -13.75
CA LEU A 423 1.05 -22.91 -12.86
C LEU A 423 -0.13 -22.22 -13.53
N LEU A 424 0.11 -21.12 -14.24
CA LEU A 424 -0.93 -20.37 -14.95
C LEU A 424 -1.42 -21.09 -16.22
N ALA A 425 -0.59 -21.93 -16.83
CA ALA A 425 -0.92 -22.74 -18.00
C ALA A 425 -1.55 -24.10 -17.65
N ALA A 426 -1.49 -24.50 -16.37
CA ALA A 426 -1.99 -25.78 -15.93
C ALA A 426 -3.49 -25.93 -16.18
N GLN A 427 -3.86 -27.06 -16.76
CA GLN A 427 -5.25 -27.37 -17.11
C GLN A 427 -6.05 -27.92 -15.92
N LYS A 428 -5.33 -28.47 -14.94
CA LYS A 428 -5.87 -29.08 -13.72
C LYS A 428 -5.29 -28.36 -12.51
N TRP A 429 -6.12 -28.14 -11.50
CA TRP A 429 -5.72 -27.61 -10.20
C TRP A 429 -6.50 -28.35 -9.11
N PRO A 430 -5.87 -28.79 -8.00
CA PRO A 430 -4.46 -28.61 -7.63
C PRO A 430 -3.51 -29.50 -8.45
N LEU A 431 -2.23 -29.12 -8.45
CA LEU A 431 -1.12 -29.86 -9.08
C LEU A 431 -0.17 -30.39 -8.01
N GLU A 432 0.42 -31.54 -8.28
CA GLU A 432 1.59 -32.02 -7.54
C GLU A 432 2.88 -31.40 -8.10
N ARG A 433 3.92 -31.32 -7.26
CA ARG A 433 5.21 -30.72 -7.66
C ARG A 433 5.84 -31.44 -8.86
N GLN A 434 5.74 -32.76 -8.93
CA GLN A 434 6.25 -33.55 -10.06
C GLN A 434 5.52 -33.22 -11.37
N GLU A 435 4.19 -33.03 -11.31
CA GLU A 435 3.39 -32.64 -12.48
C GLU A 435 3.80 -31.23 -12.97
N LEU A 436 4.03 -30.31 -12.03
CA LEU A 436 4.48 -28.95 -12.34
C LEU A 436 5.87 -28.95 -12.99
N GLU A 437 6.83 -29.71 -12.46
CA GLU A 437 8.17 -29.80 -13.02
C GLU A 437 8.18 -30.44 -14.41
N ALA A 438 7.34 -31.47 -14.62
CA ALA A 438 7.15 -32.09 -15.92
C ALA A 438 6.50 -31.14 -16.95
N LEU A 439 5.68 -30.18 -16.49
CA LEU A 439 5.12 -29.13 -17.35
C LEU A 439 6.16 -28.04 -17.62
N ALA A 440 6.90 -27.61 -16.60
CA ALA A 440 7.92 -26.58 -16.71
C ALA A 440 9.10 -26.98 -17.60
N SER A 441 9.47 -28.26 -17.65
CA SER A 441 10.50 -28.76 -18.57
C SER A 441 10.08 -28.74 -20.03
N LYS A 442 8.77 -28.65 -20.29
CA LYS A 442 8.18 -28.61 -21.64
C LYS A 442 7.95 -27.17 -22.11
N ILE A 443 7.63 -26.25 -21.21
CA ILE A 443 7.34 -24.86 -21.56
C ILE A 443 8.64 -24.06 -21.75
N GLU A 444 8.87 -23.60 -22.97
CA GLU A 444 9.89 -22.58 -23.25
C GLU A 444 9.35 -21.19 -22.87
N TRP A 445 9.84 -20.62 -21.76
CA TRP A 445 9.45 -19.30 -21.26
C TRP A 445 10.46 -18.21 -21.61
#